data_AF-A0A6C0LY13-F1
#
_entry.id   AF-A0A6C0LY13-F1
#
_cell.length_a   1.000
_cell.length_b   1.000
_cell.length_c   1.000
_cell.angle_alpha   90.00
_cell.angle_beta   90.00
_cell.angle_gamma   90.00
#
_symmetry.space_group_name_H-M   'P 1'
#
loop_
_entity.id
_entity.type
_entity.pdbx_description
1 polymer ?
#
loop_
_entity_poly.entity_id
_entity_poly.type
_entity_poly.pdbx_seq_one_letter_code
_entity_poly.pdbx_strand_id
1 'polypeptide(L)'
;MDRIPISNSSLRRNKYSIEELEKYIDKLNMKTIVNTQILNIDFCVKYILNEDYAQCNEEVDLLTIYYVMYNQPHLDEDEIQKVYYAS
;
A
#
# COMPACT_ATOMS: atom_id res chain seq x y z
N MET A 1 -0.06 -4.25 -27.31
CA MET A 1 -0.79 -3.05 -26.84
C MET A 1 -0.16 -2.64 -25.54
N ASP A 2 0.46 -1.46 -25.50
CA ASP A 2 0.95 -0.91 -24.23
C ASP A 2 -0.26 -0.72 -23.30
N ARG A 3 -0.25 -1.38 -22.13
CA ARG A 3 -1.29 -1.16 -21.12
C ARG A 3 -1.20 0.30 -20.67
N ILE A 4 -2.36 0.93 -20.50
CA ILE A 4 -2.44 2.29 -19.94
C ILE A 4 -1.75 2.27 -18.56
N PRO A 5 -0.81 3.18 -18.27
CA PRO A 5 -0.15 3.26 -16.97
C PRO A 5 -1.14 3.35 -15.82
N ILE A 6 -0.87 2.64 -14.72
CA ILE A 6 -1.69 2.71 -13.51
C ILE A 6 -1.59 4.12 -12.92
N SER A 7 -2.73 4.66 -12.52
CA SER A 7 -2.83 5.95 -11.84
C SER A 7 -3.72 5.87 -10.60
N ASN A 8 -3.59 6.83 -9.68
CA ASN A 8 -4.40 6.90 -8.45
C ASN A 8 -5.91 6.89 -8.71
N SER A 9 -6.37 7.50 -9.81
CA SER A 9 -7.79 7.48 -10.19
C SER A 9 -8.25 6.12 -10.72
N SER A 10 -7.33 5.34 -11.30
CA SER A 10 -7.61 3.98 -11.77
C SER A 10 -7.66 2.97 -10.62
N LEU A 11 -6.85 3.15 -9.57
CA LEU A 11 -6.84 2.30 -8.36
C LEU A 11 -8.23 2.22 -7.70
N ARG A 12 -9.00 3.30 -7.72
CA ARG A 12 -10.37 3.33 -7.14
C ARG A 12 -11.39 2.51 -7.92
N ARG A 13 -11.12 2.21 -9.20
CA ARG A 13 -12.07 1.57 -10.12
C ARG A 13 -11.68 0.13 -10.46
N ASN A 14 -10.40 -0.18 -10.33
CA ASN A 14 -9.82 -1.46 -10.73
C ASN A 14 -9.03 -2.06 -9.57
N LYS A 15 -8.98 -3.39 -9.52
CA LYS A 15 -8.07 -4.13 -8.64
C LYS A 15 -6.90 -4.61 -9.48
N TYR A 16 -5.69 -4.32 -9.02
CA TYR A 16 -4.45 -4.73 -9.68
C TYR A 16 -3.74 -5.79 -8.86
N SER A 17 -2.94 -6.62 -9.52
CA SER A 17 -2.06 -7.53 -8.79
C SER A 17 -0.93 -6.78 -8.09
N ILE A 18 -0.32 -7.41 -7.09
CA ILE A 18 0.86 -6.86 -6.41
C ILE A 18 1.97 -6.52 -7.41
N GLU A 19 2.27 -7.45 -8.34
CA GLU A 19 3.28 -7.25 -9.39
C GLU A 19 2.97 -6.06 -10.31
N GLU A 20 1.69 -5.76 -10.56
CA GLU A 20 1.29 -4.61 -11.35
C GLU A 20 1.47 -3.30 -10.57
N LEU A 21 1.17 -3.30 -9.27
CA LEU A 21 1.36 -2.14 -8.40
C LEU A 21 2.84 -1.79 -8.23
N GLU A 22 3.70 -2.79 -7.98
CA GLU A 22 5.14 -2.60 -7.79
C GLU A 22 5.82 -1.93 -8.99
N LYS A 23 5.36 -2.20 -10.23
CA LYS A 23 5.90 -1.57 -11.45
C LYS A 23 5.74 -0.05 -11.50
N TYR A 24 4.79 0.50 -10.76
CA TYR A 24 4.46 1.92 -10.77
C TYR A 24 4.52 2.57 -9.38
N ILE A 25 5.06 1.86 -8.38
CA ILE A 25 4.94 2.21 -6.97
C ILE A 25 5.39 3.64 -6.65
N ASP A 26 6.50 4.08 -7.26
CA ASP A 26 7.09 5.42 -7.07
C ASP A 26 6.19 6.58 -7.55
N LYS A 27 5.11 6.29 -8.27
CA LYS A 27 4.17 7.27 -8.84
C LYS A 27 2.77 7.17 -8.23
N LEU A 28 2.57 6.24 -7.31
CA LEU A 28 1.27 5.97 -6.71
C LEU A 28 1.25 6.49 -5.28
N ASN A 29 0.08 6.89 -4.83
CA ASN A 29 -0.14 7.39 -3.48
C ASN A 29 -0.47 6.21 -2.56
N MET A 30 0.35 5.99 -1.53
CA MET A 30 0.26 4.82 -0.65
C MET A 30 -1.09 4.74 0.07
N LYS A 31 -1.62 5.87 0.54
CA LYS A 31 -2.98 5.99 1.10
C LYS A 31 -4.04 5.55 0.11
N THR A 32 -3.91 5.91 -1.16
CA THR A 32 -4.85 5.46 -2.19
C THR A 32 -4.74 3.96 -2.42
N ILE A 33 -3.52 3.40 -2.43
CA ILE A 33 -3.33 1.94 -2.59
C ILE A 33 -3.98 1.17 -1.44
N VAL A 34 -3.64 1.48 -0.18
CA VAL A 34 -4.17 0.75 0.99
C VAL A 34 -5.68 0.88 1.15
N ASN A 35 -6.28 1.97 0.68
CA ASN A 35 -7.74 2.15 0.75
C ASN A 35 -8.49 1.44 -0.39
N THR A 36 -7.81 1.04 -1.47
CA THR A 36 -8.48 0.61 -2.70
C THR A 36 -8.05 -0.75 -3.21
N GLN A 37 -6.92 -1.29 -2.79
CA GLN A 37 -6.40 -2.57 -3.27
C GLN A 37 -6.55 -3.66 -2.20
N ILE A 38 -6.38 -4.93 -2.58
CA ILE A 38 -6.26 -6.05 -1.64
C ILE A 38 -4.78 -6.36 -1.54
N LEU A 39 -4.18 -6.07 -0.40
CA LEU A 39 -2.75 -6.16 -0.17
C LEU A 39 -2.41 -7.37 0.69
N ASN A 40 -1.15 -7.80 0.64
CA ASN A 40 -0.58 -8.73 1.60
C ASN A 40 0.35 -7.99 2.58
N ILE A 41 0.77 -8.69 3.64
CA ILE A 41 1.59 -8.11 4.71
C ILE A 41 2.93 -7.60 4.16
N ASP A 42 3.60 -8.39 3.34
CA ASP A 42 4.90 -8.03 2.75
C ASP A 42 4.82 -6.70 1.99
N PHE A 43 3.77 -6.50 1.18
CA PHE A 43 3.58 -5.25 0.46
C PHE A 43 3.30 -4.07 1.39
N CYS A 44 2.47 -4.28 2.42
CA CYS A 44 2.17 -3.23 3.40
C CYS A 44 3.43 -2.76 4.14
N VAL A 45 4.27 -3.68 4.61
CA VAL A 45 5.50 -3.34 5.33
C VAL A 45 6.52 -2.69 4.39
N LYS A 46 6.70 -3.26 3.18
CA LYS A 46 7.71 -2.79 2.23
C LYS A 46 7.43 -1.38 1.68
N TYR A 47 6.17 -1.03 1.47
CA TYR A 47 5.78 0.18 0.75
C TYR A 47 4.81 1.10 1.50
N ILE A 48 3.79 0.57 2.20
CA ILE A 48 2.77 1.42 2.83
C ILE A 48 3.26 2.01 4.15
N LEU A 49 3.92 1.19 4.97
CA LEU A 49 4.48 1.58 6.27
C LEU A 49 5.92 2.10 6.17
N ASN A 50 6.43 2.26 4.95
CA ASN A 50 7.77 2.75 4.69
C ASN A 50 7.73 4.21 4.23
N GLU A 51 8.24 5.11 5.06
CA GLU A 51 8.23 6.56 4.82
C GLU A 51 8.99 6.95 3.54
N ASP A 52 9.95 6.14 3.07
CA ASP A 52 10.68 6.40 1.82
C ASP A 52 9.77 6.41 0.58
N TYR A 53 8.61 5.76 0.66
CA TYR A 53 7.62 5.70 -0.42
C TYR A 53 6.46 6.69 -0.24
N ALA A 54 6.41 7.42 0.88
CA ALA A 54 5.41 8.44 1.11
C ALA A 54 5.52 9.54 0.05
N GLN A 55 4.39 9.89 -0.57
CA GLN A 55 4.32 10.92 -1.61
C GLN A 55 4.08 12.31 -1.04
N CYS A 56 3.69 12.41 0.24
CA CYS A 56 3.56 13.67 0.96
C CYS A 56 3.64 13.44 2.48
N ASN A 57 3.89 14.52 3.24
CA ASN A 57 3.99 14.46 4.70
C ASN A 57 2.71 13.94 5.38
N GLU A 58 1.53 14.16 4.78
CA GLU A 58 0.27 13.61 5.31
C GLU A 58 0.32 12.07 5.39
N GLU A 59 0.98 11.40 4.44
CA GLU A 59 1.09 9.95 4.45
C GLU A 59 1.99 9.45 5.57
N VAL A 60 3.08 10.16 5.88
CA VAL A 60 3.99 9.85 6.99
C VAL A 60 3.23 9.86 8.32
N ASP A 61 2.41 10.89 8.55
CA ASP A 61 1.64 11.02 9.79
C ASP A 61 0.48 10.01 9.87
N LEU A 62 -0.10 9.63 8.72
CA LEU A 62 -1.32 8.84 8.66
C LEU A 62 -1.09 7.32 8.63
N LEU A 63 -0.09 6.86 7.87
CA LEU A 63 0.10 5.45 7.50
C LEU A 63 0.76 4.67 8.64
N THR A 64 -0.05 4.37 9.64
CA THR A 64 0.31 3.52 10.79
C THR A 64 -0.17 2.09 10.58
N ILE A 65 0.37 1.14 11.37
CA ILE A 65 -0.14 -0.25 11.40
C ILE A 65 -1.66 -0.26 11.64
N TYR A 66 -2.15 0.56 12.58
CA TYR A 66 -3.57 0.69 12.87
C TYR A 66 -4.38 1.12 11.62
N TYR A 67 -3.88 2.10 10.86
CA TYR A 67 -4.52 2.55 9.63
C TYR A 67 -4.55 1.44 8.56
N VAL A 68 -3.46 0.68 8.43
CA VAL A 68 -3.41 -0.48 7.53
C VAL A 68 -4.45 -1.51 7.94
N MET A 69 -4.51 -1.90 9.22
CA MET A 69 -5.46 -2.89 9.73
C MET A 69 -6.91 -2.46 9.55
N TYR A 70 -7.21 -1.18 9.75
CA TYR A 70 -8.54 -0.64 9.53
C TYR A 70 -8.99 -0.77 8.06
N ASN A 71 -8.10 -0.53 7.11
CA ASN A 71 -8.42 -0.56 5.67
C ASN A 71 -8.21 -1.95 5.03
N GLN A 72 -7.44 -2.83 5.67
CA GLN A 72 -7.12 -4.18 5.20
C GLN A 72 -7.49 -5.20 6.30
N PRO A 73 -8.79 -5.35 6.64
CA PRO A 73 -9.23 -6.16 7.79
C PRO A 73 -9.05 -7.67 7.61
N HIS A 74 -8.61 -8.13 6.43
CA HIS A 74 -8.26 -9.53 6.18
C HIS A 74 -6.83 -9.89 6.60
N LEU A 75 -6.01 -8.89 6.95
CA LEU A 75 -4.66 -9.13 7.45
C LEU A 75 -4.70 -9.57 8.92
N ASP A 76 -3.63 -10.22 9.36
CA ASP A 76 -3.42 -10.58 10.75
C ASP A 76 -2.54 -9.52 11.44
N GLU A 77 -3.03 -8.99 12.57
CA GLU A 77 -2.37 -7.89 13.28
C GLU A 77 -1.04 -8.34 13.92
N ASP A 78 -1.00 -9.55 14.48
CA ASP A 78 0.21 -10.06 15.14
C ASP A 78 1.29 -10.34 14.08
N GLU A 79 0.90 -10.85 12.92
CA GLU A 79 1.82 -11.12 11.81
C GLU A 79 2.39 -9.83 11.20
N ILE A 80 1.57 -8.79 10.97
CA ILE A 80 2.09 -7.53 10.42
C ILE A 80 3.03 -6.83 11.41
N GLN A 81 2.72 -6.83 12.71
CA GLN A 81 3.60 -6.26 13.72
C GLN A 81 4.93 -7.02 13.77
N LYS A 82 4.87 -8.36 13.73
CA LYS A 82 6.07 -9.20 13.72
C LYS A 82 6.96 -8.90 12.51
N VAL A 83 6.40 -8.77 11.31
CA VAL A 83 7.19 -8.46 10.10
C VAL A 83 7.75 -7.04 10.18
N TYR A 84 6.94 -6.05 10.57
CA TYR A 84 7.33 -4.64 10.63
C TYR A 84 8.49 -4.38 11.61
N TYR A 85 8.48 -4.99 12.80
CA TYR A 85 9.56 -4.82 13.78
C TYR A 85 10.79 -5.71 13.52
N ALA A 86 10.74 -6.58 12.51
CA ALA A 86 11.87 -7.42 12.10
C ALA A 86 12.66 -6.84 10.90
N SER A 87 12.05 -5.91 10.15
CA SER A 87 12.67 -5.14 9.07
C SER A 87 13.55 -3.99 9.56
#